data_AF-A0A9W8JFV5-F1
#
_entry.id   AF-A0A9W8JFV5-F1
#
_cell.length_a   1.000
_cell.length_b   1.000
_cell.length_c   1.000
_cell.angle_alpha   90.00
_cell.angle_beta   90.00
_cell.angle_gamma   90.00
#
_symmetry.space_group_name_H-M   'P 1'
#
loop_
_entity.id
_entity.type
_entity.pdbx_description
1 polymer ?
#
loop_
_entity_poly.entity_id
_entity_poly.type
_entity_poly.pdbx_seq_one_letter_code
_entity_poly.pdbx_strand_id
1 'polypeptide(L)'
;MLNKVIPLHREALKLRPTPHPNRPMSLNNLANALRNLYEHNQDVDALNEAISLHHEALELRPAPHPDRSMSLNNLANALQCLHERDGNIDALNKAIFLHRKALALCPVFHPDRSSSLNNLGNTLQAHHEHDGDADALKEAISLHCEALALCPAPHPDRPQSLANFADALLSQFEQNGAMEVLDEAISLRRELLVFHSPAHRFRQYSVDSLVKLLERRREATGDNRDCSEIEDLKAELAALDDESEDSEGSEGSELE
;
A
#
# COMPACT_ATOMS: atom_id res chain seq x y z
N MET A 1 -16.20 3.49 -14.05
CA MET A 1 -17.07 2.71 -13.13
C MET A 1 -17.52 3.52 -11.91
N LEU A 2 -16.65 4.32 -11.29
CA LEU A 2 -16.91 5.08 -10.04
C LEU A 2 -18.13 6.02 -10.11
N ASN A 3 -18.36 6.69 -11.23
CA ASN A 3 -19.53 7.58 -11.44
C ASN A 3 -20.89 6.88 -11.29
N LYS A 4 -20.95 5.54 -11.41
CA LYS A 4 -22.17 4.76 -11.18
C LYS A 4 -22.26 4.19 -9.77
N VAL A 5 -21.13 3.94 -9.12
CA VAL A 5 -21.04 3.27 -7.81
C VAL A 5 -21.32 4.24 -6.66
N ILE A 6 -20.78 5.46 -6.71
CA ILE A 6 -20.96 6.48 -5.67
C ILE A 6 -22.46 6.83 -5.45
N PRO A 7 -23.28 7.09 -6.50
CA PRO A 7 -24.71 7.31 -6.32
C PRO A 7 -25.43 6.16 -5.60
N LEU A 8 -25.09 4.90 -5.94
CA LEU A 8 -25.68 3.71 -5.30
C LEU A 8 -25.28 3.61 -3.82
N HIS A 9 -24.03 3.90 -3.47
CA HIS A 9 -23.60 3.94 -2.07
C HIS A 9 -24.28 5.07 -1.29
N ARG A 10 -24.49 6.24 -1.91
CA ARG A 10 -25.25 7.35 -1.31
C ARG A 10 -26.71 6.96 -1.07
N GLU A 11 -27.35 6.27 -2.01
CA GLU A 11 -28.71 5.76 -1.83
C GLU A 11 -28.78 4.71 -0.70
N ALA A 12 -27.87 3.74 -0.71
CA ALA A 12 -27.78 2.73 0.35
C ALA A 12 -27.56 3.35 1.75
N LEU A 13 -26.78 4.43 1.84
CA LEU A 13 -26.58 5.17 3.08
C LEU A 13 -27.86 5.90 3.54
N LYS A 14 -28.62 6.50 2.61
CA LYS A 14 -29.92 7.14 2.91
C LYS A 14 -30.94 6.14 3.44
N LEU A 15 -30.94 4.91 2.93
CA LEU A 15 -31.81 3.83 3.39
C LEU A 15 -31.42 3.25 4.77
N ARG A 16 -30.29 3.70 5.35
CA ARG A 16 -29.76 3.23 6.64
C ARG A 16 -29.52 4.43 7.58
N PRO A 17 -30.60 5.12 8.04
CA PRO A 17 -30.48 6.23 8.97
C PRO A 17 -29.98 5.77 10.34
N THR A 18 -29.40 6.64 11.16
CA THR A 18 -29.03 6.31 12.54
C THR A 18 -30.28 5.96 13.36
N PRO A 19 -30.29 4.90 14.19
CA PRO A 19 -29.19 4.00 14.56
C PRO A 19 -29.18 2.64 13.82
N HIS A 20 -29.31 2.62 12.49
CA HIS A 20 -29.32 1.37 11.71
C HIS A 20 -27.99 0.60 11.84
N PRO A 21 -28.00 -0.72 12.13
CA PRO A 21 -26.80 -1.50 12.44
C PRO A 21 -25.77 -1.53 11.30
N ASN A 22 -26.23 -1.58 10.05
CA ASN A 22 -25.34 -1.57 8.87
C ASN A 22 -24.95 -0.16 8.38
N ARG A 23 -25.28 0.90 9.12
CA ARG A 23 -24.90 2.27 8.73
C ARG A 23 -23.37 2.46 8.70
N PRO A 24 -22.57 2.01 9.69
CA PRO A 24 -21.10 2.14 9.66
C PRO A 24 -20.48 1.47 8.43
N MET A 25 -21.02 0.33 8.00
CA MET A 25 -20.58 -0.36 6.80
C MET A 25 -20.89 0.44 5.53
N SER A 26 -22.09 1.03 5.43
CA SER A 26 -22.44 1.90 4.29
C SER A 26 -21.59 3.17 4.23
N LEU A 27 -21.29 3.76 5.39
CA LEU A 27 -20.38 4.91 5.49
C LEU A 27 -18.98 4.53 4.97
N ASN A 28 -18.43 3.41 5.44
CA ASN A 28 -17.12 2.92 4.99
C ASN A 28 -17.09 2.64 3.48
N ASN A 29 -18.13 2.02 2.92
CA ASN A 29 -18.16 1.70 1.50
C ASN A 29 -18.24 2.97 0.63
N LEU A 30 -19.04 3.95 1.03
CA LEU A 30 -19.08 5.24 0.33
C LEU A 30 -17.74 5.97 0.44
N ALA A 31 -17.15 6.01 1.63
CA ALA A 31 -15.86 6.65 1.87
C ALA A 31 -14.73 6.01 1.05
N ASN A 32 -14.65 4.67 0.99
CA ASN A 32 -13.69 3.98 0.14
C ASN A 32 -13.90 4.29 -1.35
N ALA A 33 -15.15 4.35 -1.82
CA ALA A 33 -15.43 4.70 -3.22
C ALA A 33 -15.04 6.15 -3.56
N LEU A 34 -15.18 7.08 -2.61
CA LEU A 34 -14.77 8.47 -2.74
C LEU A 34 -13.25 8.63 -2.69
N ARG A 35 -12.54 7.87 -1.84
CA ARG A 35 -11.07 7.82 -1.84
C ARG A 35 -10.54 7.29 -3.17
N ASN A 36 -11.12 6.20 -3.69
CA ASN A 36 -10.76 5.68 -5.02
C ASN A 36 -11.04 6.69 -6.15
N LEU A 37 -12.08 7.53 -6.00
CA LEU A 37 -12.32 8.63 -6.94
C LEU A 37 -11.17 9.62 -6.88
N TYR A 38 -10.82 10.10 -5.69
CA TYR A 38 -9.67 10.98 -5.47
C TYR A 38 -8.37 10.39 -6.06
N GLU A 39 -8.06 9.11 -5.81
CA GLU A 39 -6.88 8.45 -6.38
C GLU A 39 -6.87 8.52 -7.93
N HIS A 40 -8.04 8.45 -8.57
CA HIS A 40 -8.17 8.46 -10.03
C HIS A 40 -8.19 9.88 -10.65
N ASN A 41 -8.77 10.88 -9.98
CA ASN A 41 -9.02 12.20 -10.59
C ASN A 41 -8.53 13.38 -9.75
N GLN A 42 -7.90 13.12 -8.61
CA GLN A 42 -7.41 14.11 -7.66
C GLN A 42 -8.51 15.05 -7.11
N ASP A 43 -9.75 14.56 -7.04
CA ASP A 43 -10.90 15.29 -6.47
C ASP A 43 -10.77 15.41 -4.94
N VAL A 44 -10.29 16.57 -4.51
CA VAL A 44 -10.03 16.89 -3.09
C VAL A 44 -11.32 16.90 -2.26
N ASP A 45 -12.45 17.29 -2.85
CA ASP A 45 -13.73 17.30 -2.15
C ASP A 45 -14.18 15.86 -1.85
N ALA A 46 -13.94 14.92 -2.77
CA ALA A 46 -14.18 13.51 -2.55
C ALA A 46 -13.32 12.95 -1.39
N LEU A 47 -12.04 13.32 -1.30
CA LEU A 47 -11.18 12.90 -0.19
C LEU A 47 -11.66 13.46 1.15
N ASN A 48 -12.02 14.74 1.20
CA ASN A 48 -12.55 15.37 2.42
C ASN A 48 -13.88 14.76 2.87
N GLU A 49 -14.76 14.41 1.92
CA GLU A 49 -16.00 13.68 2.20
C GLU A 49 -15.68 12.27 2.74
N ALA A 50 -14.71 11.55 2.15
CA ALA A 50 -14.29 10.23 2.62
C ALA A 50 -13.78 10.25 4.07
N ILE A 51 -12.92 11.22 4.42
CA ILE A 51 -12.41 11.40 5.80
C ILE A 51 -13.58 11.62 6.77
N SER A 52 -14.52 12.49 6.41
CA SER A 52 -15.68 12.81 7.24
C SER A 52 -16.57 11.57 7.48
N LEU A 53 -16.79 10.76 6.43
CA LEU A 53 -17.59 9.54 6.51
C LEU A 53 -16.90 8.42 7.31
N HIS A 54 -15.58 8.24 7.17
CA HIS A 54 -14.82 7.31 8.01
C HIS A 54 -14.83 7.73 9.49
N HIS A 55 -14.77 9.04 9.75
CA HIS A 55 -14.90 9.57 11.10
C HIS A 55 -16.29 9.25 11.69
N GLU A 56 -17.38 9.48 10.96
CA GLU A 56 -18.73 9.09 11.40
C GLU A 56 -18.82 7.56 11.66
N ALA A 57 -18.26 6.73 10.78
CA ALA A 57 -18.27 5.28 10.94
C ALA A 57 -17.53 4.83 12.21
N LEU A 58 -16.44 5.51 12.58
CA LEU A 58 -15.68 5.25 13.81
C LEU A 58 -16.46 5.63 15.07
N GLU A 59 -17.17 6.76 15.05
CA GLU A 59 -17.99 7.21 16.19
C GLU A 59 -19.16 6.26 16.45
N LEU A 60 -19.72 5.65 15.41
CA LEU A 60 -20.78 4.63 15.53
C LEU A 60 -20.27 3.27 16.03
N ARG A 61 -18.96 3.09 16.24
CA ARG A 61 -18.33 1.84 16.71
C ARG A 61 -17.50 2.08 17.98
N PRO A 62 -18.11 2.50 19.11
CA PRO A 62 -17.39 2.78 20.35
C PRO A 62 -16.66 1.54 20.88
N ALA A 63 -15.60 1.72 21.68
CA ALA A 63 -14.94 0.57 22.30
C ALA A 63 -15.87 -0.14 23.30
N PRO A 64 -15.90 -1.49 23.37
CA PRO A 64 -15.05 -2.45 22.66
C PRO A 64 -15.73 -3.10 21.42
N HIS A 65 -16.19 -2.31 20.44
CA HIS A 65 -16.80 -2.85 19.21
C HIS A 65 -15.78 -3.66 18.37
N PRO A 66 -16.15 -4.85 17.84
CA PRO A 66 -15.25 -5.73 17.09
C PRO A 66 -14.64 -5.05 15.85
N ASP A 67 -15.46 -4.39 15.04
CA ASP A 67 -14.97 -3.70 13.83
C ASP A 67 -14.30 -2.34 14.09
N ARG A 68 -14.00 -1.97 15.34
CA ARG A 68 -13.43 -0.66 15.64
C ARG A 68 -12.02 -0.51 15.07
N SER A 69 -11.21 -1.57 15.09
CA SER A 69 -9.87 -1.61 14.49
C SER A 69 -9.90 -1.27 12.99
N MET A 70 -10.83 -1.87 12.25
CA MET A 70 -11.06 -1.59 10.83
C MET A 70 -11.42 -0.11 10.59
N SER A 71 -12.36 0.44 11.38
CA SER A 71 -12.74 1.86 11.24
C SER A 71 -11.57 2.81 11.55
N LEU A 72 -10.74 2.47 12.54
CA LEU A 72 -9.54 3.24 12.86
C LEU A 72 -8.54 3.22 11.70
N ASN A 73 -8.25 2.04 11.15
CA ASN A 73 -7.36 1.88 10.00
C ASN A 73 -7.86 2.64 8.76
N ASN A 74 -9.16 2.57 8.45
CA ASN A 74 -9.71 3.26 7.28
C ASN A 74 -9.61 4.79 7.40
N LEU A 75 -9.91 5.35 8.57
CA LEU A 75 -9.75 6.79 8.82
C LEU A 75 -8.28 7.20 8.72
N ALA A 76 -7.39 6.39 9.30
CA ALA A 76 -5.95 6.64 9.26
C ALA A 76 -5.40 6.62 7.83
N ASN A 77 -5.78 5.64 7.01
CA ASN A 77 -5.42 5.58 5.59
C ASN A 77 -5.89 6.82 4.83
N ALA A 78 -7.12 7.30 5.06
CA ALA A 78 -7.62 8.51 4.39
C ALA A 78 -6.86 9.77 4.81
N LEU A 79 -6.39 9.84 6.06
CA LEU A 79 -5.53 10.94 6.55
C LEU A 79 -4.11 10.84 5.99
N GLN A 80 -3.60 9.63 5.80
CA GLN A 80 -2.33 9.42 5.10
C GLN A 80 -2.42 9.90 3.64
N CYS A 81 -3.49 9.57 2.91
CA CYS A 81 -3.69 10.09 1.55
C CYS A 81 -3.79 11.62 1.50
N LEU A 82 -4.33 12.25 2.55
CA LEU A 82 -4.33 13.70 2.67
C LEU A 82 -2.90 14.23 2.81
N HIS A 83 -2.09 13.64 3.68
CA HIS A 83 -0.67 13.99 3.82
C HIS A 83 0.11 13.84 2.50
N GLU A 84 -0.05 12.71 1.80
CA GLU A 84 0.62 12.45 0.52
C GLU A 84 0.29 13.52 -0.54
N ARG A 85 -0.87 14.16 -0.43
CA ARG A 85 -1.28 15.25 -1.34
C ARG A 85 -0.56 16.58 -1.05
N ASP A 86 -0.51 17.00 0.21
CA ASP A 86 -0.18 18.38 0.58
C ASP A 86 0.91 18.53 1.63
N GLY A 87 1.50 17.43 2.07
CA GLY A 87 2.48 17.42 3.15
C GLY A 87 1.88 17.76 4.51
N ASN A 88 0.56 17.59 4.72
CA ASN A 88 -0.06 17.89 6.00
C ASN A 88 0.43 16.94 7.10
N ILE A 89 1.40 17.42 7.88
CA ILE A 89 2.04 16.66 8.95
C ILE A 89 1.08 16.37 10.12
N ASP A 90 0.09 17.23 10.37
CA ASP A 90 -0.92 16.99 11.40
C ASP A 90 -1.81 15.80 11.02
N ALA A 91 -2.16 15.67 9.73
CA ALA A 91 -2.90 14.53 9.20
C ALA A 91 -2.09 13.24 9.35
N LEU A 92 -0.79 13.28 9.03
CA LEU A 92 0.11 12.13 9.18
C LEU A 92 0.26 11.69 10.64
N ASN A 93 0.53 12.63 11.55
CA ASN A 93 0.61 12.36 12.98
C ASN A 93 -0.70 11.77 13.53
N LYS A 94 -1.84 12.25 13.02
CA LYS A 94 -3.13 11.69 13.37
C LYS A 94 -3.32 10.27 12.82
N ALA A 95 -2.86 9.99 11.60
CA ALA A 95 -2.88 8.65 11.02
C ALA A 95 -2.05 7.66 11.85
N ILE A 96 -0.82 8.02 12.23
CA ILE A 96 0.04 7.20 13.12
C ILE A 96 -0.68 6.89 14.43
N PHE A 97 -1.26 7.90 15.07
CA PHE A 97 -2.01 7.72 16.32
C PHE A 97 -3.17 6.74 16.17
N LEU A 98 -3.92 6.82 15.07
CA LEU A 98 -5.07 5.96 14.81
C LEU A 98 -4.63 4.53 14.45
N HIS A 99 -3.58 4.35 13.65
CA HIS A 99 -3.01 3.03 13.35
C HIS A 99 -2.47 2.33 14.59
N ARG A 100 -1.78 3.05 15.50
CA ARG A 100 -1.36 2.50 16.79
C ARG A 100 -2.55 2.01 17.62
N LYS A 101 -3.65 2.78 17.63
CA LYS A 101 -4.90 2.35 18.29
C LYS A 101 -5.54 1.13 17.61
N ALA A 102 -5.52 1.05 16.28
CA ALA A 102 -6.04 -0.10 15.56
C ALA A 102 -5.23 -1.35 15.88
N LEU A 103 -3.89 -1.26 15.82
CA LEU A 103 -2.98 -2.37 16.13
C LEU A 103 -3.15 -2.86 17.57
N ALA A 104 -3.36 -1.96 18.54
CA ALA A 104 -3.62 -2.33 19.93
C ALA A 104 -4.91 -3.15 20.13
N LEU A 105 -5.86 -3.09 19.19
CA LEU A 105 -7.08 -3.90 19.18
C LEU A 105 -6.90 -5.24 18.45
N CYS A 106 -5.77 -5.46 17.79
CA CYS A 106 -5.44 -6.67 17.03
C CYS A 106 -4.38 -7.50 17.77
N PRO A 107 -4.75 -8.40 18.71
CA PRO A 107 -3.78 -9.29 19.37
C PRO A 107 -3.04 -10.19 18.37
N VAL A 108 -1.97 -10.88 18.82
CA VAL A 108 -1.03 -11.65 17.96
C VAL A 108 -1.70 -12.57 16.92
N PHE A 109 -2.81 -13.22 17.28
CA PHE A 109 -3.52 -14.15 16.39
C PHE A 109 -4.74 -13.52 15.69
N HIS A 110 -4.89 -12.20 15.75
CA HIS A 110 -5.97 -11.51 15.07
C HIS A 110 -5.72 -11.51 13.56
N PRO A 111 -6.74 -11.84 12.73
CA PRO A 111 -6.57 -11.93 11.27
C PRO A 111 -6.03 -10.63 10.65
N ASP A 112 -6.53 -9.48 11.10
CA ASP A 112 -6.12 -8.17 10.57
C ASP A 112 -4.81 -7.61 11.17
N ARG A 113 -4.08 -8.39 11.99
CA ARG A 113 -2.86 -7.89 12.64
C ARG A 113 -1.77 -7.57 11.63
N SER A 114 -1.51 -8.48 10.68
CA SER A 114 -0.49 -8.27 9.63
C SER A 114 -0.77 -7.01 8.80
N SER A 115 -2.03 -6.80 8.37
CA SER A 115 -2.43 -5.60 7.65
C SER A 115 -2.30 -4.34 8.51
N SER A 116 -2.62 -4.42 9.80
CA SER A 116 -2.49 -3.28 10.73
C SER A 116 -1.03 -2.91 11.00
N LEU A 117 -0.13 -3.90 11.09
CA LEU A 117 1.32 -3.69 11.18
C LEU A 117 1.86 -3.02 9.91
N ASN A 118 1.48 -3.53 8.73
CA ASN A 118 1.88 -2.93 7.45
C ASN A 118 1.39 -1.49 7.30
N ASN A 119 0.14 -1.19 7.65
CA ASN A 119 -0.36 0.18 7.56
C ASN A 119 0.42 1.12 8.48
N LEU A 120 0.64 0.74 9.74
CA LEU A 120 1.43 1.56 10.67
C LEU A 120 2.88 1.74 10.16
N GLY A 121 3.51 0.68 9.66
CA GLY A 121 4.85 0.73 9.09
C GLY A 121 4.94 1.69 7.91
N ASN A 122 3.99 1.63 6.97
CA ASN A 122 3.94 2.54 5.83
C ASN A 122 3.77 4.01 6.28
N THR A 123 2.89 4.28 7.25
CA THR A 123 2.70 5.65 7.75
C THR A 123 3.95 6.19 8.48
N LEU A 124 4.67 5.32 9.19
CA LEU A 124 5.94 5.69 9.85
C LEU A 124 7.07 5.90 8.82
N GLN A 125 7.07 5.13 7.73
CA GLN A 125 7.98 5.36 6.61
C GLN A 125 7.71 6.71 5.95
N ALA A 126 6.46 7.06 5.68
CA ALA A 126 6.11 8.39 5.17
C ALA A 126 6.54 9.53 6.13
N HIS A 127 6.44 9.31 7.45
CA HIS A 127 6.93 10.27 8.44
C HIS A 127 8.45 10.41 8.41
N HIS A 128 9.16 9.30 8.24
CA HIS A 128 10.60 9.33 8.00
C HIS A 128 10.94 10.11 6.72
N GLU A 129 10.24 9.87 5.61
CA GLU A 129 10.47 10.56 4.33
C GLU A 129 10.23 12.07 4.42
N HIS A 130 9.30 12.51 5.28
CA HIS A 130 9.02 13.92 5.50
C HIS A 130 10.11 14.64 6.31
N ASP A 131 10.53 14.09 7.46
CA ASP A 131 11.39 14.79 8.43
C ASP A 131 12.78 14.17 8.65
N GLY A 132 13.09 13.06 7.98
CA GLY A 132 14.33 12.31 8.20
C GLY A 132 14.38 11.55 9.52
N ASP A 133 13.22 11.26 10.14
CA ASP A 133 13.13 10.62 11.45
C ASP A 133 13.63 9.15 11.39
N ALA A 134 14.84 8.92 11.89
CA ALA A 134 15.47 7.60 11.89
C ALA A 134 14.81 6.62 12.86
N ASP A 135 14.20 7.10 13.95
CA ASP A 135 13.49 6.24 14.91
C ASP A 135 12.17 5.75 14.31
N ALA A 136 11.46 6.61 13.57
CA ALA A 136 10.27 6.22 12.81
C ALA A 136 10.59 5.14 11.77
N LEU A 137 11.69 5.28 11.01
CA LEU A 137 12.10 4.25 10.04
C LEU A 137 12.44 2.93 10.73
N LYS A 138 13.14 2.98 11.87
CA LYS A 138 13.49 1.78 12.63
C LYS A 138 12.24 1.05 13.15
N GLU A 139 11.24 1.80 13.62
CA GLU A 139 9.94 1.24 14.01
C GLU A 139 9.24 0.63 12.79
N ALA A 140 9.19 1.31 11.64
CA ALA A 140 8.61 0.80 10.41
C ALA A 140 9.22 -0.55 9.96
N ILE A 141 10.55 -0.65 9.95
CA ILE A 141 11.28 -1.88 9.62
C ILE A 141 10.89 -3.02 10.56
N SER A 142 10.83 -2.76 11.86
CA SER A 142 10.41 -3.79 12.84
C SER A 142 8.98 -4.26 12.59
N LEU A 143 8.07 -3.34 12.25
CA LEU A 143 6.66 -3.65 11.99
C LEU A 143 6.49 -4.46 10.70
N HIS A 144 7.19 -4.10 9.62
CA HIS A 144 7.16 -4.85 8.36
C HIS A 144 7.76 -6.25 8.50
N CYS A 145 8.84 -6.39 9.27
CA CYS A 145 9.41 -7.69 9.61
C CYS A 145 8.38 -8.58 10.35
N GLU A 146 7.70 -8.04 11.37
CA GLU A 146 6.62 -8.76 12.08
C GLU A 146 5.46 -9.10 11.14
N ALA A 147 5.02 -8.16 10.29
CA ALA A 147 3.93 -8.37 9.35
C ALA A 147 4.26 -9.49 8.34
N LEU A 148 5.50 -9.56 7.85
CA LEU A 148 5.94 -10.61 6.94
C LEU A 148 5.99 -11.98 7.64
N ALA A 149 6.43 -12.02 8.91
CA ALA A 149 6.48 -13.24 9.70
C ALA A 149 5.08 -13.86 9.94
N LEU A 150 4.04 -13.03 9.99
CA LEU A 150 2.64 -13.47 10.11
C LEU A 150 2.03 -13.96 8.78
N CYS A 151 2.73 -13.76 7.66
CA CYS A 151 2.26 -14.12 6.31
C CYS A 151 3.16 -15.19 5.66
N PRO A 152 3.17 -16.45 6.14
CA PRO A 152 3.96 -17.53 5.52
C PRO A 152 3.46 -17.86 4.11
N ALA A 153 4.33 -18.26 3.18
CA ALA A 153 3.89 -18.66 1.84
C ALA A 153 2.92 -19.88 1.91
N PRO A 154 1.78 -19.89 1.19
CA PRO A 154 1.34 -18.95 0.16
C PRO A 154 0.26 -17.94 0.64
N HIS A 155 0.49 -17.23 1.75
CA HIS A 155 -0.46 -16.23 2.27
C HIS A 155 -0.72 -15.08 1.26
N PRO A 156 -1.98 -14.66 1.05
CA PRO A 156 -2.34 -13.66 0.04
C PRO A 156 -1.69 -12.28 0.26
N ASP A 157 -1.49 -11.89 1.52
CA ASP A 157 -0.86 -10.60 1.84
C ASP A 157 0.68 -10.64 1.84
N ARG A 158 1.29 -11.82 1.64
CA ARG A 158 2.75 -11.96 1.65
C ARG A 158 3.45 -11.07 0.62
N PRO A 159 3.00 -10.99 -0.65
CA PRO A 159 3.60 -10.10 -1.65
C PRO A 159 3.66 -8.64 -1.19
N GLN A 160 2.58 -8.13 -0.57
CA GLN A 160 2.55 -6.75 -0.06
C GLN A 160 3.52 -6.57 1.11
N SER A 161 3.57 -7.51 2.06
CA SER A 161 4.53 -7.46 3.16
C SER A 161 5.99 -7.51 2.69
N LEU A 162 6.30 -8.31 1.65
CA LEU A 162 7.62 -8.37 1.03
C LEU A 162 8.00 -7.02 0.40
N ALA A 163 7.08 -6.42 -0.34
CA ALA A 163 7.30 -5.13 -0.99
C ALA A 163 7.58 -4.02 0.04
N ASN A 164 6.70 -3.86 1.04
CA ASN A 164 6.86 -2.83 2.06
C ASN A 164 8.15 -3.01 2.87
N PHE A 165 8.48 -4.26 3.23
CA PHE A 165 9.71 -4.51 3.98
C PHE A 165 10.95 -4.17 3.16
N ALA A 166 10.98 -4.56 1.88
CA ALA A 166 12.09 -4.22 0.98
C ALA A 166 12.24 -2.70 0.79
N ASP A 167 11.13 -1.95 0.70
CA ASP A 167 11.16 -0.49 0.57
C ASP A 167 11.71 0.18 1.83
N ALA A 168 11.30 -0.26 3.03
CA ALA A 168 11.83 0.26 4.27
C ALA A 168 13.34 -0.03 4.45
N LEU A 169 13.79 -1.22 4.02
CA LEU A 169 15.23 -1.56 4.00
C LEU A 169 16.01 -0.70 2.99
N LEU A 170 15.43 -0.41 1.82
CA LEU A 170 16.05 0.52 0.88
C LEU A 170 16.23 1.91 1.50
N SER A 171 15.21 2.46 2.16
CA SER A 171 15.35 3.74 2.86
C SER A 171 16.43 3.71 3.93
N GLN A 172 16.60 2.59 4.64
CA GLN A 172 17.67 2.45 5.63
C GLN A 172 19.05 2.40 4.98
N PHE A 173 19.20 1.69 3.86
CA PHE A 173 20.42 1.70 3.08
C PHE A 173 20.75 3.11 2.58
N GLU A 174 19.76 3.87 2.09
CA GLU A 174 19.97 5.25 1.66
C GLU A 174 20.43 6.18 2.80
N GLN A 175 20.05 5.89 4.05
CA GLN A 175 20.53 6.64 5.22
C GLN A 175 21.97 6.30 5.65
N ASN A 176 22.35 5.02 5.64
CA ASN A 176 23.55 4.55 6.33
C ASN A 176 24.55 3.76 5.47
N GLY A 177 24.19 3.41 4.24
CA GLY A 177 25.02 2.67 3.29
C GLY A 177 25.29 1.22 3.67
N ALA A 178 24.54 0.63 4.61
CA ALA A 178 24.76 -0.74 5.05
C ALA A 178 24.43 -1.75 3.93
N MET A 179 25.45 -2.36 3.35
CA MET A 179 25.29 -3.25 2.20
C MET A 179 24.47 -4.50 2.52
N GLU A 180 24.54 -5.00 3.74
CA GLU A 180 23.79 -6.17 4.19
C GLU A 180 22.27 -5.92 4.14
N VAL A 181 21.85 -4.69 4.44
CA VAL A 181 20.45 -4.25 4.37
C VAL A 181 19.95 -4.23 2.93
N LEU A 182 20.79 -3.74 2.00
CA LEU A 182 20.47 -3.73 0.58
C LEU A 182 20.39 -5.14 -0.01
N ASP A 183 21.31 -6.03 0.38
CA ASP A 183 21.29 -7.44 -0.03
C ASP A 183 20.02 -8.17 0.48
N GLU A 184 19.55 -7.83 1.68
CA GLU A 184 18.28 -8.33 2.21
C GLU A 184 17.08 -7.80 1.41
N ALA A 185 17.03 -6.50 1.10
CA ALA A 185 15.98 -5.91 0.27
C ALA A 185 15.89 -6.58 -1.12
N ILE A 186 17.04 -6.85 -1.76
CA ILE A 186 17.11 -7.57 -3.05
C ILE A 186 16.56 -8.99 -2.92
N SER A 187 16.91 -9.68 -1.84
CA SER A 187 16.42 -11.04 -1.59
C SER A 187 14.90 -11.07 -1.45
N LEU A 188 14.32 -10.10 -0.75
CA LEU A 188 12.86 -9.95 -0.62
C LEU A 188 12.19 -9.62 -1.96
N ARG A 189 12.78 -8.74 -2.78
CA ARG A 189 12.25 -8.43 -4.12
C ARG A 189 12.35 -9.59 -5.10
N ARG A 190 13.41 -10.40 -5.02
CA ARG A 190 13.50 -11.66 -5.77
C ARG A 190 12.42 -12.65 -5.35
N GLU A 191 12.15 -12.76 -4.04
CA GLU A 191 11.03 -13.59 -3.56
C GLU A 191 9.69 -13.07 -4.08
N LEU A 192 9.43 -11.76 -3.99
CA LEU A 192 8.22 -11.12 -4.53
C LEU A 192 8.04 -11.43 -6.02
N LEU A 193 9.13 -11.41 -6.79
CA LEU A 193 9.12 -11.69 -8.22
C LEU A 193 8.64 -13.12 -8.55
N VAL A 194 8.81 -14.08 -7.63
CA VAL A 194 8.27 -15.45 -7.78
C VAL A 194 6.73 -15.46 -7.70
N PHE A 195 6.12 -14.57 -6.92
CA PHE A 195 4.65 -14.47 -6.84
C PHE A 195 4.03 -13.81 -8.06
N HIS A 196 4.77 -12.95 -8.75
CA HIS A 196 4.31 -12.24 -9.93
C HIS A 196 4.90 -12.90 -11.17
N SER A 197 4.25 -13.94 -11.70
CA SER A 197 4.64 -14.54 -12.98
C SER A 197 4.65 -13.51 -14.12
N PRO A 198 5.28 -13.78 -15.27
CA PRO A 198 5.37 -12.81 -16.38
C PRO A 198 4.01 -12.21 -16.80
N ALA A 199 2.93 -13.00 -16.78
CA ALA A 199 1.57 -12.55 -17.11
C ALA A 199 0.85 -11.80 -15.97
N HIS A 200 1.50 -11.59 -14.82
CA HIS A 200 0.87 -10.95 -13.67
C HIS A 200 0.83 -9.43 -13.82
N ARG A 201 -0.33 -8.82 -13.54
CA ARG A 201 -0.54 -7.35 -13.66
C ARG A 201 0.45 -6.47 -12.88
N PHE A 202 1.11 -7.01 -11.85
CA PHE A 202 2.10 -6.30 -11.03
C PHE A 202 3.55 -6.73 -11.33
N ARG A 203 3.77 -7.49 -12.43
CA ARG A 203 5.09 -7.96 -12.85
C ARG A 203 6.02 -6.78 -13.11
N GLN A 204 5.59 -5.82 -13.93
CA GLN A 204 6.37 -4.63 -14.28
C GLN A 204 6.88 -3.90 -13.03
N TYR A 205 5.98 -3.54 -12.12
CA TYR A 205 6.33 -2.92 -10.84
C TYR A 205 7.39 -3.70 -10.05
N SER A 206 7.30 -5.04 -10.02
CA SER A 206 8.22 -5.88 -9.25
C SER A 206 9.59 -6.00 -9.89
N VAL A 207 9.61 -6.06 -11.23
CA VAL A 207 10.85 -6.02 -12.01
C VAL A 207 11.52 -4.67 -11.84
N ASP A 208 10.81 -3.56 -12.04
CA ASP A 208 11.36 -2.20 -11.87
C ASP A 208 11.92 -1.98 -10.47
N SER A 209 11.19 -2.43 -9.45
CA SER A 209 11.62 -2.34 -8.05
C SER A 209 12.89 -3.16 -7.79
N LEU A 210 13.00 -4.36 -8.34
CA LEU A 210 14.21 -5.20 -8.21
C LEU A 210 15.39 -4.58 -8.97
N VAL A 211 15.18 -4.14 -10.21
CA VAL A 211 16.19 -3.48 -11.04
C VAL A 211 16.74 -2.25 -10.32
N LYS A 212 15.88 -1.42 -9.71
CA LYS A 212 16.31 -0.27 -8.90
C LYS A 212 17.29 -0.68 -7.80
N LEU A 213 17.01 -1.75 -7.05
CA LEU A 213 17.89 -2.22 -5.99
C LEU A 213 19.23 -2.76 -6.52
N LEU A 214 19.19 -3.52 -7.62
CA LEU A 214 20.38 -4.06 -8.27
C LEU A 214 21.27 -2.92 -8.83
N GLU A 215 20.68 -1.89 -9.42
CA GLU A 215 21.40 -0.69 -9.87
C GLU A 215 22.04 0.06 -8.70
N ARG A 216 21.33 0.23 -7.58
CA ARG A 216 21.91 0.84 -6.36
C ARG A 216 23.06 0.03 -5.79
N ARG A 217 22.97 -1.30 -5.84
CA ARG A 217 24.05 -2.17 -5.39
C ARG A 217 25.28 -2.08 -6.30
N ARG A 218 25.07 -2.03 -7.61
CA ARG A 218 26.13 -1.78 -8.60
C ARG A 218 26.80 -0.43 -8.37
N GLU A 219 26.03 0.63 -8.15
CA GLU A 219 26.55 1.97 -7.88
C GLU A 219 27.39 2.01 -6.58
N ALA A 220 26.95 1.32 -5.53
CA ALA A 220 27.65 1.29 -4.25
C ALA A 220 28.94 0.45 -4.26
N THR A 221 28.96 -0.66 -5.02
CA THR A 221 30.10 -1.61 -5.05
C THR A 221 31.07 -1.37 -6.20
N GLY A 222 30.60 -0.80 -7.30
CA GLY A 222 31.33 -0.72 -8.57
C GLY A 222 31.50 -2.08 -9.26
N ASP A 223 30.86 -3.15 -8.77
CA ASP A 223 30.96 -4.48 -9.36
C ASP A 223 29.90 -4.70 -10.45
N ASN A 224 30.18 -5.58 -11.41
CA ASN A 224 29.28 -5.88 -12.52
C ASN A 224 28.44 -7.15 -12.28
N ARG A 225 28.33 -7.63 -11.04
CA ARG A 225 27.71 -8.95 -10.78
C ARG A 225 26.21 -8.98 -11.12
N ASP A 226 25.58 -7.81 -11.06
CA ASP A 226 24.14 -7.64 -11.30
C ASP A 226 23.82 -7.26 -12.76
N CYS A 227 24.82 -6.95 -13.58
CA CYS A 227 24.59 -6.41 -14.93
C CYS A 227 23.79 -7.38 -15.82
N SER A 228 24.13 -8.67 -15.80
CA SER A 228 23.40 -9.68 -16.58
C SER A 228 21.94 -9.78 -16.12
N GLU A 229 21.68 -9.81 -14.80
CA GLU A 229 20.33 -9.91 -14.27
C GLU A 229 19.50 -8.65 -14.60
N ILE A 230 20.11 -7.46 -14.52
CA ILE A 230 19.45 -6.21 -14.92
C ILE A 230 19.09 -6.21 -16.41
N GLU A 231 20.01 -6.66 -17.28
CA GLU A 231 19.79 -6.74 -18.72
C GLU A 231 18.65 -7.71 -19.06
N ASP A 232 18.66 -8.91 -18.46
CA ASP A 232 17.63 -9.92 -18.66
C ASP A 232 16.25 -9.42 -18.22
N LEU A 233 16.17 -8.78 -17.05
CA LEU A 233 14.94 -8.22 -16.50
C LEU A 233 14.39 -7.07 -17.35
N LYS A 234 15.26 -6.19 -17.87
CA LYS A 234 14.84 -5.09 -18.76
C LYS A 234 14.40 -5.61 -20.13
N ALA A 235 15.07 -6.63 -20.65
CA ALA A 235 14.68 -7.28 -21.89
C ALA A 235 13.32 -7.99 -21.77
N GLU A 236 13.04 -8.61 -20.61
CA GLU A 236 11.72 -9.17 -20.30
C GLU A 236 10.61 -8.11 -20.39
N LEU A 237 10.81 -6.93 -19.78
CA LEU A 237 9.82 -5.85 -19.82
C LEU A 237 9.59 -5.32 -21.24
N ALA A 238 10.66 -5.13 -22.02
CA ALA A 238 10.53 -4.67 -23.40
C ALA A 238 9.73 -5.65 -24.27
N ALA A 239 9.89 -6.96 -24.06
CA ALA A 239 9.12 -7.97 -24.78
C ALA A 239 7.62 -7.97 -24.39
N LEU A 240 7.29 -7.65 -23.14
CA LEU A 240 5.90 -7.54 -22.68
C LEU A 240 5.18 -6.32 -23.30
N ASP A 241 5.91 -5.22 -23.48
CA ASP A 241 5.38 -4.02 -24.12
C ASP A 241 5.09 -4.28 -25.62
N ASP A 242 6.01 -4.92 -26.35
CA ASP A 242 5.85 -5.29 -27.77
C ASP A 242 4.63 -6.23 -28.00
N GLU A 243 4.44 -7.24 -27.14
CA GLU A 243 3.28 -8.16 -27.23
C GLU A 243 1.93 -7.46 -26.98
N SER A 244 1.92 -6.38 -26.18
CA SER A 244 0.72 -5.60 -25.91
C SER A 244 0.30 -4.75 -27.11
N GLU A 245 1.27 -4.16 -27.83
CA GLU A 245 1.03 -3.33 -29.02
C GLU A 245 0.53 -4.17 -30.22
N ASP A 246 1.08 -5.37 -30.41
CA ASP A 246 0.64 -6.28 -31.48
C ASP A 246 -0.79 -6.82 -31.27
N SER A 247 -1.24 -6.90 -30.01
CA SER A 247 -2.60 -7.35 -29.67
C SER A 247 -3.70 -6.31 -29.97
N GLU A 248 -3.39 -5.02 -29.85
CA GLU A 248 -4.31 -3.93 -30.21
C GLU A 248 -4.38 -3.70 -31.73
N GLY A 249 -3.37 -4.11 -32.49
CA GLY A 249 -3.33 -4.01 -33.95
C GLY A 249 -4.17 -5.07 -34.70
N SER A 250 -4.51 -6.19 -34.05
CA SER A 250 -5.20 -7.32 -34.69
C SER A 250 -6.73 -7.28 -34.62
N GLU A 251 -7.35 -6.40 -33.82
CA GLU A 251 -8.82 -6.27 -33.76
C GLU A 251 -9.40 -5.29 -34.81
N GLY A 252 -8.55 -4.69 -35.64
CA GLY A 252 -8.94 -3.64 -36.60
C GLY A 252 -9.21 -4.09 -38.06
N SER A 253 -9.09 -5.37 -38.42
CA SER A 253 -9.11 -5.78 -39.85
C SER A 253 -10.09 -6.90 -40.26
N GLU A 254 -11.21 -7.08 -39.56
CA GLU A 254 -12.30 -7.97 -40.04
C GLU A 254 -13.66 -7.26 -40.05
N LEU A 255 -13.77 -6.17 -40.81
CA LEU A 255 -15.05 -5.68 -41.33
C LEU A 255 -14.85 -5.01 -42.70
N GLU A 256 -14.66 -5.83 -43.73
CA GLU A 256 -15.06 -5.51 -45.12
C GLU A 256 -15.88 -6.66 -45.72
#